data_AF-A0A7V2RUJ2-F1
#
_entry.id   AF-A0A7V2RUJ2-F1
#
_cell.length_a   1.000
_cell.length_b   1.000
_cell.length_c   1.000
_cell.angle_alpha   90.00
_cell.angle_beta   90.00
_cell.angle_gamma   90.00
#
_symmetry.space_group_name_H-M   'P 1'
#
loop_
_entity.id
_entity.type
_entity.pdbx_description
1 polymer ?
#
loop_
_entity_poly.entity_id
_entity_poly.type
_entity_poly.pdbx_seq_one_letter_code
_entity_poly.pdbx_strand_id
1 'polypeptide(L)'
;ALQAEVDRLYGIFTESVAQHRGLTVEAVRDTQARLYFGGDAVAAGLADRIGTLRDAVAAMRSELVTPINPTTTQHQETPTMEHHDPDTAAHDPVAADPNDLAQEEIHAAVEAARNEARAIADLCLLAGCPEKTAGFLAQGVSQEAVREVLLEYRAKAPEIASHIDPQRLSPAASLDDNPVVAAARKRAAKEV
;
A
#
# COMPACT_ATOMS: atom_id res chain seq x y z
N ALA A 1 -14.25 36.83 -2.81
CA ALA A 1 -13.20 36.14 -2.03
C ALA A 1 -13.79 34.89 -1.39
N LEU A 2 -14.12 34.86 -0.09
CA LEU A 2 -14.46 33.63 0.64
C LEU A 2 -15.51 32.73 -0.03
N GLN A 3 -16.63 33.27 -0.53
CA GLN A 3 -17.66 32.42 -1.16
C GLN A 3 -17.12 31.65 -2.37
N ALA A 4 -16.40 32.32 -3.29
CA ALA A 4 -15.79 31.67 -4.46
C ALA A 4 -14.69 30.64 -4.08
N GLU A 5 -14.11 30.73 -2.88
CA GLU A 5 -13.20 29.71 -2.35
C GLU A 5 -14.01 28.45 -1.95
N VAL A 6 -15.12 28.64 -1.23
CA VAL A 6 -16.06 27.57 -0.85
C VAL A 6 -16.65 26.90 -2.09
N ASP A 7 -17.13 27.68 -3.06
CA ASP A 7 -17.74 27.18 -4.30
C ASP A 7 -16.75 26.32 -5.10
N ARG A 8 -15.47 26.74 -5.19
CA ARG A 8 -14.42 25.96 -5.89
C ARG A 8 -14.10 24.66 -5.16
N LEU A 9 -13.96 24.70 -3.83
CA LEU A 9 -13.68 23.50 -3.04
C LEU A 9 -14.86 22.51 -3.08
N TYR A 10 -16.10 23.01 -3.10
CA TYR A 10 -17.30 22.20 -3.26
C TYR A 10 -17.39 21.56 -4.66
N GLY A 11 -17.01 22.27 -5.72
CA GLY A 11 -16.85 21.70 -7.06
C GLY A 11 -15.89 20.51 -7.05
N ILE A 12 -14.65 20.74 -6.62
CA ILE A 12 -13.59 19.71 -6.53
C ILE A 12 -14.06 18.47 -5.74
N PHE A 13 -14.71 18.68 -4.58
CA PHE A 13 -15.25 17.58 -3.77
C PHE A 13 -16.35 16.80 -4.50
N THR A 14 -17.35 17.50 -5.05
CA THR A 14 -18.51 16.85 -5.68
C THR A 14 -18.14 16.10 -6.96
N GLU A 15 -17.21 16.64 -7.75
CA GLU A 15 -16.64 15.98 -8.94
C GLU A 15 -15.80 14.74 -8.56
N SER A 16 -14.95 14.84 -7.54
CA SER A 16 -14.12 13.72 -7.08
C SER A 16 -14.95 12.54 -6.58
N VAL A 17 -15.99 12.80 -5.76
CA VAL A 17 -16.87 11.74 -5.24
C VAL A 17 -17.70 11.13 -6.36
N ALA A 18 -18.25 11.94 -7.27
CA ALA A 18 -19.00 11.46 -8.43
C ALA A 18 -18.17 10.47 -9.27
N GLN A 19 -16.94 10.85 -9.63
CA GLN A 19 -16.02 10.02 -10.40
C GLN A 19 -15.71 8.67 -9.72
N HIS A 20 -15.37 8.68 -8.43
CA HIS A 20 -14.89 7.49 -7.72
C HIS A 20 -16.03 6.59 -7.19
N ARG A 21 -17.27 7.07 -7.16
CA ARG A 21 -18.46 6.28 -6.78
C ARG A 21 -19.40 5.93 -7.95
N GLY A 22 -19.13 6.42 -9.16
CA GLY A 22 -20.02 6.23 -10.32
C GLY A 22 -21.37 6.95 -10.17
N LEU A 23 -21.39 8.03 -9.39
CA LEU A 23 -22.57 8.87 -9.14
C LEU A 23 -22.57 10.10 -10.05
N THR A 24 -23.73 10.76 -10.20
CA THR A 24 -23.76 12.11 -10.79
C THR A 24 -23.31 13.15 -9.77
N VAL A 25 -22.77 14.27 -10.24
CA VAL A 25 -22.39 15.41 -9.38
C VAL A 25 -23.63 15.95 -8.64
N GLU A 26 -24.78 15.92 -9.30
CA GLU A 26 -26.09 16.29 -8.75
C GLU A 26 -26.48 15.37 -7.59
N ALA A 27 -26.36 14.05 -7.73
CA ALA A 27 -26.66 13.11 -6.64
C ALA A 27 -25.74 13.31 -5.42
N VAL A 28 -24.46 13.68 -5.64
CA VAL A 28 -23.56 14.04 -4.54
C VAL A 28 -23.98 15.37 -3.89
N ARG A 29 -24.46 16.35 -4.66
CA ARG A 29 -24.98 17.63 -4.12
C ARG A 29 -26.28 17.45 -3.33
N ASP A 30 -27.17 16.60 -3.80
CA ASP A 30 -28.46 16.26 -3.17
C ASP A 30 -28.32 15.55 -1.81
N THR A 31 -27.12 15.05 -1.47
CA THR A 31 -26.81 14.61 -0.09
C THR A 31 -26.93 15.75 0.93
N GLN A 32 -26.80 17.01 0.51
CA GLN A 32 -26.91 18.22 1.34
C GLN A 32 -26.04 18.17 2.61
N ALA A 33 -24.86 17.55 2.54
CA ALA A 33 -23.94 17.31 3.67
C ALA A 33 -24.57 16.55 4.86
N ARG A 34 -25.61 15.74 4.60
CA ARG A 34 -26.23 14.84 5.58
C ARG A 34 -25.25 13.74 6.03
N LEU A 35 -25.40 13.29 7.28
CA LEU A 35 -24.70 12.11 7.80
C LEU A 35 -25.42 10.83 7.35
N TYR A 36 -24.65 9.85 6.87
CA TYR A 36 -25.12 8.52 6.48
C TYR A 36 -24.42 7.46 7.35
N PHE A 37 -25.17 6.47 7.84
CA PHE A 37 -24.65 5.45 8.75
C PHE A 37 -24.89 4.04 8.20
N GLY A 38 -23.85 3.20 8.18
CA GLY A 38 -23.94 1.79 7.83
C GLY A 38 -24.66 1.54 6.50
N GLY A 39 -25.87 0.96 6.57
CA GLY A 39 -26.67 0.61 5.41
C GLY A 39 -27.08 1.82 4.56
N ASP A 40 -27.33 2.97 5.17
CA ASP A 40 -27.74 4.19 4.44
C ASP A 40 -26.60 4.71 3.57
N ALA A 41 -25.35 4.59 4.01
CA ALA A 41 -24.18 4.97 3.23
C ALA A 41 -23.97 4.03 2.03
N VAL A 42 -24.32 2.74 2.17
CA VAL A 42 -24.27 1.78 1.07
C VAL A 42 -25.42 2.01 0.07
N ALA A 43 -26.64 2.24 0.57
CA ALA A 43 -27.80 2.56 -0.27
C ALA A 43 -27.64 3.87 -1.05
N ALA A 44 -26.88 4.84 -0.50
CA ALA A 44 -26.53 6.09 -1.17
C ALA A 44 -25.32 5.99 -2.12
N GLY A 45 -24.70 4.81 -2.28
CA GLY A 45 -23.49 4.63 -3.11
C GLY A 45 -22.22 5.29 -2.55
N LEU A 46 -22.24 5.75 -1.29
CA LEU A 46 -21.11 6.39 -0.63
C LEU A 46 -20.15 5.39 0.02
N ALA A 47 -20.62 4.17 0.29
CA ALA A 47 -19.87 3.05 0.84
C ALA A 47 -20.19 1.74 0.09
N ASP A 48 -19.23 0.83 0.04
CA ASP A 48 -19.31 -0.38 -0.78
C ASP A 48 -20.00 -1.54 -0.04
N ARG A 49 -19.80 -1.61 1.28
CA ARG A 49 -20.32 -2.64 2.19
C ARG A 49 -20.13 -2.24 3.65
N ILE A 50 -20.93 -2.84 4.54
CA ILE A 50 -20.68 -2.80 5.99
C ILE A 50 -19.74 -3.97 6.34
N GLY A 51 -18.83 -3.77 7.30
CA GLY A 51 -17.95 -4.84 7.80
C GLY A 51 -17.04 -4.36 8.92
N THR A 52 -16.24 -5.28 9.46
CA THR A 52 -15.16 -4.98 10.43
C THR A 52 -13.85 -4.65 9.72
N LEU A 53 -12.88 -4.10 10.45
CA LEU A 53 -11.52 -3.89 9.96
C LEU A 53 -10.86 -5.20 9.45
N ARG A 54 -11.16 -6.35 10.07
CA ARG A 54 -10.65 -7.65 9.62
C ARG A 54 -11.18 -8.01 8.23
N ASP A 55 -12.46 -7.69 7.96
CA ASP A 55 -13.09 -7.98 6.67
C ASP A 55 -12.54 -7.09 5.55
N ALA A 56 -12.25 -5.82 5.87
CA ALA A 56 -11.59 -4.90 4.93
C ALA A 56 -10.15 -5.33 4.59
N VAL A 57 -9.35 -5.74 5.59
CA VAL A 57 -7.99 -6.25 5.37
C VAL A 57 -8.01 -7.58 4.61
N ALA A 58 -9.02 -8.43 4.80
CA ALA A 58 -9.20 -9.66 4.04
C ALA A 58 -9.53 -9.37 2.57
N ALA A 59 -10.50 -8.48 2.29
CA ALA A 59 -10.89 -8.11 0.94
C ALA A 59 -9.73 -7.48 0.14
N MET A 60 -9.03 -6.51 0.74
CA MET A 60 -7.86 -5.86 0.15
C MET A 60 -6.76 -6.87 -0.20
N ARG A 61 -6.55 -7.91 0.63
CA ARG A 61 -5.60 -8.99 0.32
C ARG A 61 -6.05 -9.87 -0.84
N SER A 62 -7.33 -10.22 -0.94
CA SER A 62 -7.83 -11.02 -2.07
C SER A 62 -7.74 -10.29 -3.41
N GLU A 63 -7.92 -8.98 -3.44
CA GLU A 63 -7.80 -8.17 -4.67
C GLU A 63 -6.34 -8.01 -5.09
N LEU A 64 -5.45 -7.69 -4.15
CA LEU A 64 -4.01 -7.52 -4.40
C LEU A 64 -3.29 -8.84 -4.76
N VAL A 65 -3.77 -9.99 -4.26
CA VAL A 65 -3.22 -11.32 -4.57
C VAL A 65 -4.07 -12.01 -5.65
N THR A 66 -4.35 -11.28 -6.72
CA THR A 66 -4.78 -11.89 -7.99
C THR A 66 -3.53 -12.46 -8.68
N PRO A 67 -3.37 -13.79 -8.82
CA PRO A 67 -2.21 -14.35 -9.50
C PRO A 67 -2.23 -13.92 -10.97
N ILE A 68 -1.14 -13.31 -11.43
CA ILE A 68 -0.95 -13.03 -12.85
C ILE A 68 -0.69 -14.38 -13.53
N ASN A 69 -1.76 -15.03 -14.00
CA ASN A 69 -1.63 -16.16 -14.91
C ASN A 69 -0.93 -15.63 -16.17
N PRO A 70 0.29 -16.08 -16.51
CA PRO A 70 0.88 -15.73 -17.78
C PRO A 70 0.06 -16.43 -18.86
N THR A 71 -0.72 -15.67 -19.62
CA THR A 71 -1.43 -16.21 -20.79
C THR A 71 -0.38 -16.73 -21.76
N THR A 72 -0.17 -18.05 -21.79
CA THR A 72 0.71 -18.70 -22.75
C THR A 72 0.14 -18.49 -24.14
N THR A 73 0.62 -17.46 -24.83
CA THR A 73 0.30 -17.18 -26.22
C THR A 73 0.93 -18.27 -27.10
N GLN A 74 0.30 -19.44 -27.13
CA GLN A 74 0.67 -20.50 -28.08
C GLN A 74 0.44 -19.96 -29.49
N HIS A 75 1.52 -19.53 -30.13
CA HIS A 75 1.51 -19.10 -31.50
C HIS A 75 1.28 -20.34 -32.37
N GLN A 76 0.07 -20.51 -32.90
CA GLN A 76 -0.24 -21.60 -33.83
C GLN A 76 0.43 -21.30 -35.17
N GLU A 77 1.68 -21.76 -35.34
CA GLU A 77 2.31 -21.77 -36.65
C GLU A 77 1.57 -22.75 -37.57
N THR A 78 1.23 -22.29 -38.77
CA THR A 78 0.35 -23.01 -39.70
C THR A 78 1.07 -24.19 -40.37
N PRO A 79 0.43 -25.36 -40.50
CA PRO A 79 1.04 -26.52 -41.14
C PRO A 79 1.22 -26.30 -42.64
N THR A 80 2.33 -26.81 -43.19
CA THR A 80 2.56 -26.93 -44.63
C THR A 80 2.88 -28.40 -44.96
N MET A 81 2.29 -28.91 -46.04
CA MET A 81 2.50 -30.25 -46.61
C MET A 81 3.98 -30.41 -47.08
N GLU A 82 4.61 -31.58 -47.26
CA GLU A 82 4.22 -33.01 -47.37
C GLU A 82 5.53 -33.87 -47.18
N HIS A 83 5.67 -35.21 -47.17
CA HIS A 83 4.81 -36.38 -47.43
C HIS A 83 5.45 -37.66 -46.82
N HIS A 84 4.81 -38.38 -45.87
CA HIS A 84 5.07 -39.82 -45.66
C HIS A 84 3.93 -40.54 -44.91
N ASP A 85 3.72 -41.82 -45.26
CA ASP A 85 2.62 -42.67 -44.81
C ASP A 85 2.96 -43.50 -43.54
N PRO A 86 1.96 -44.12 -42.85
CA PRO A 86 2.08 -44.46 -41.44
C PRO A 86 2.55 -45.88 -41.13
N ASP A 87 3.11 -46.05 -39.92
CA ASP A 87 2.94 -47.27 -39.13
C ASP A 87 2.71 -46.93 -37.64
N THR A 88 2.16 -47.87 -36.88
CA THR A 88 1.54 -47.66 -35.56
C THR A 88 2.48 -48.04 -34.42
N ALA A 89 2.89 -47.07 -33.59
CA ALA A 89 3.62 -47.32 -32.35
C ALA A 89 3.08 -46.48 -31.17
N ALA A 90 3.26 -47.01 -29.96
CA ALA A 90 2.68 -46.52 -28.72
C ALA A 90 2.99 -45.04 -28.40
N HIS A 91 2.01 -44.35 -27.84
CA HIS A 91 2.22 -43.09 -27.12
C HIS A 91 2.73 -43.42 -25.71
N ASP A 92 4.05 -43.63 -25.57
CA ASP A 92 4.69 -43.67 -24.25
C ASP A 92 4.54 -42.31 -23.56
N PRO A 93 4.37 -42.27 -22.22
CA PRO A 93 4.29 -41.02 -21.48
C PRO A 93 5.63 -40.27 -21.59
N VAL A 94 5.56 -38.95 -21.74
CA VAL A 94 6.75 -38.09 -21.74
C VAL A 94 7.50 -38.29 -20.42
N ALA A 95 8.67 -38.92 -20.48
CA ALA A 95 9.59 -38.96 -19.36
C ALA A 95 10.02 -37.52 -19.05
N ALA A 96 9.81 -37.07 -17.82
CA ALA A 96 10.27 -35.75 -17.38
C ALA A 96 11.79 -35.65 -17.61
N ASP A 97 12.24 -34.56 -18.21
CA ASP A 97 13.67 -34.34 -18.42
C ASP A 97 14.34 -34.21 -17.03
N PRO A 98 15.37 -35.02 -16.69
CA PRO A 98 16.10 -34.84 -15.42
C PRO A 98 16.71 -33.43 -15.27
N ASN A 99 16.80 -32.66 -16.36
CA ASN A 99 17.17 -31.25 -16.37
C ASN A 99 16.11 -30.31 -15.74
N ASP A 100 14.82 -30.66 -15.72
CA ASP A 100 13.78 -29.81 -15.12
C ASP A 100 13.91 -29.74 -13.60
N LEU A 101 14.14 -30.87 -12.94
CA LEU A 101 14.36 -30.93 -11.48
C LEU A 101 15.60 -30.13 -11.06
N ALA A 102 16.68 -30.21 -11.85
CA ALA A 102 17.89 -29.42 -11.62
C ALA A 102 17.66 -27.91 -11.81
N GLN A 103 16.82 -27.52 -12.77
CA GLN A 103 16.43 -26.12 -12.97
C GLN A 103 15.53 -25.60 -11.84
N GLU A 104 14.62 -26.41 -11.32
CA GLU A 104 13.76 -26.06 -10.18
C GLU A 104 14.58 -25.85 -8.88
N GLU A 105 15.54 -26.73 -8.59
CA GLU A 105 16.49 -26.56 -7.47
C GLU A 105 17.34 -25.28 -7.61
N ILE A 106 17.87 -25.00 -8.81
CA ILE A 106 18.64 -23.77 -9.07
C ILE A 106 17.77 -22.53 -8.91
N HIS A 107 16.52 -22.57 -9.40
CA HIS A 107 15.59 -21.44 -9.27
C HIS A 107 15.25 -21.18 -7.79
N ALA A 108 14.90 -22.20 -7.02
CA ALA A 108 14.62 -22.10 -5.60
C ALA A 108 15.82 -21.56 -4.80
N ALA A 109 17.05 -21.98 -5.12
CA ALA A 109 18.27 -21.47 -4.50
C ALA A 109 18.51 -19.98 -4.82
N VAL A 110 18.25 -19.55 -6.06
CA VAL A 110 18.35 -18.13 -6.47
C VAL A 110 17.27 -17.28 -5.80
N GLU A 111 16.05 -17.78 -5.67
CA GLU A 111 14.98 -17.09 -4.94
C GLU A 111 15.30 -16.97 -3.44
N ALA A 112 15.79 -18.03 -2.80
CA ALA A 112 16.22 -18.01 -1.40
C ALA A 112 17.32 -16.95 -1.17
N ALA A 113 18.37 -16.96 -1.98
CA ALA A 113 19.45 -15.97 -1.90
C ALA A 113 18.97 -14.52 -2.14
N ARG A 114 18.03 -14.33 -3.09
CA ARG A 114 17.40 -13.02 -3.34
C ARG A 114 16.56 -12.54 -2.15
N ASN A 115 15.84 -13.44 -1.50
CA ASN A 115 15.01 -13.12 -0.34
C ASN A 115 15.84 -12.81 0.91
N GLU A 116 16.92 -13.55 1.17
CA GLU A 116 17.88 -13.24 2.24
C GLU A 116 18.58 -11.89 1.99
N ALA A 117 19.07 -11.65 0.76
CA ALA A 117 19.73 -10.39 0.41
C ALA A 117 18.81 -9.17 0.60
N ARG A 118 17.52 -9.33 0.31
CA ARG A 118 16.50 -8.30 0.61
C ARG A 118 16.31 -8.11 2.11
N ALA A 119 16.18 -9.18 2.89
CA ALA A 119 15.98 -9.09 4.32
C ALA A 119 17.16 -8.43 5.04
N ILE A 120 18.40 -8.66 4.57
CA ILE A 120 19.61 -7.96 5.02
C ILE A 120 19.52 -6.45 4.74
N ALA A 121 19.08 -6.04 3.54
CA ALA A 121 18.90 -4.64 3.20
C ALA A 121 17.81 -3.94 4.04
N ASP A 122 16.66 -4.58 4.22
CA ASP A 122 15.55 -4.06 5.04
C ASP A 122 15.98 -3.89 6.52
N LEU A 123 16.81 -4.80 7.05
CA LEU A 123 17.41 -4.69 8.39
C LEU A 123 18.42 -3.53 8.49
N CYS A 124 19.33 -3.35 7.53
CA CYS A 124 20.30 -2.25 7.52
C CYS A 124 19.62 -0.88 7.43
N LEU A 125 18.53 -0.78 6.65
CA LEU A 125 17.71 0.42 6.54
C LEU A 125 17.01 0.74 7.87
N LEU A 126 16.38 -0.26 8.52
CA LEU A 126 15.72 -0.08 9.82
C LEU A 126 16.71 0.28 10.95
N ALA A 127 17.95 -0.18 10.85
CA ALA A 127 19.05 0.19 11.75
C ALA A 127 19.71 1.54 11.41
N GLY A 128 19.23 2.26 10.39
CA GLY A 128 19.71 3.59 10.02
C GLY A 128 21.12 3.63 9.42
N CYS A 129 21.63 2.50 8.92
CA CYS A 129 22.97 2.39 8.32
C CYS A 129 22.95 1.59 6.99
N PRO A 130 22.21 2.06 5.97
CA PRO A 130 22.05 1.37 4.69
C PRO A 130 23.37 1.18 3.93
N GLU A 131 24.39 2.01 4.18
CA GLU A 131 25.73 1.89 3.58
C GLU A 131 26.45 0.58 3.92
N LYS A 132 26.08 -0.08 5.03
CA LYS A 132 26.67 -1.38 5.43
C LYS A 132 26.14 -2.56 4.63
N THR A 133 24.98 -2.42 3.99
CA THR A 133 24.29 -3.50 3.25
C THR A 133 25.22 -4.21 2.27
N ALA A 134 25.90 -3.44 1.42
CA ALA A 134 26.80 -3.99 0.40
C ALA A 134 27.99 -4.76 1.00
N GLY A 135 28.45 -4.36 2.19
CA GLY A 135 29.52 -5.06 2.92
C GLY A 135 29.07 -6.44 3.42
N PHE A 136 27.88 -6.52 4.05
CA PHE A 136 27.34 -7.80 4.53
C PHE A 136 27.03 -8.78 3.37
N LEU A 137 26.47 -8.27 2.27
CA LEU A 137 26.21 -9.07 1.07
C LEU A 137 27.51 -9.59 0.42
N ALA A 138 28.54 -8.73 0.30
CA ALA A 138 29.84 -9.13 -0.24
C ALA A 138 30.61 -10.11 0.67
N GLN A 139 30.30 -10.15 1.96
CA GLN A 139 30.85 -11.08 2.94
C GLN A 139 30.06 -12.40 3.06
N GLY A 140 28.87 -12.50 2.46
CA GLY A 140 28.01 -13.68 2.57
C GLY A 140 27.49 -13.95 3.99
N VAL A 141 27.33 -12.90 4.80
CA VAL A 141 26.87 -13.04 6.20
C VAL A 141 25.37 -13.27 6.23
N SER A 142 24.92 -14.29 6.96
CA SER A 142 23.49 -14.62 7.06
C SER A 142 22.66 -13.53 7.75
N GLN A 143 21.37 -13.49 7.44
CA GLN A 143 20.41 -12.54 8.00
C GLN A 143 20.45 -12.48 9.55
N GLU A 144 20.65 -13.63 10.20
CA GLU A 144 20.68 -13.74 11.66
C GLU A 144 21.92 -13.05 12.25
N ALA A 145 23.11 -13.31 11.71
CA ALA A 145 24.34 -12.67 12.16
C ALA A 145 24.36 -11.15 11.87
N VAL A 146 23.80 -10.72 10.72
CA VAL A 146 23.58 -9.29 10.46
C VAL A 146 22.66 -8.67 11.52
N ARG A 147 21.59 -9.37 11.93
CA ARG A 147 20.67 -8.89 12.96
C ARG A 147 21.34 -8.69 14.32
N GLU A 148 22.21 -9.60 14.75
CA GLU A 148 22.98 -9.45 16.00
C GLU A 148 23.91 -8.23 15.96
N VAL A 149 24.70 -8.08 14.88
CA VAL A 149 25.60 -6.94 14.69
C VAL A 149 24.84 -5.60 14.68
N LEU A 150 23.66 -5.55 14.06
CA LEU A 150 22.82 -4.35 14.04
C LEU A 150 22.13 -4.08 15.39
N LEU A 151 21.76 -5.11 16.16
CA LEU A 151 21.26 -4.94 17.53
C LEU A 151 22.35 -4.38 18.45
N GLU A 152 23.58 -4.90 18.39
CA GLU A 152 24.72 -4.33 19.10
C GLU A 152 25.00 -2.88 18.72
N TYR A 153 24.95 -2.55 17.42
CA TYR A 153 25.14 -1.19 16.93
C TYR A 153 24.04 -0.25 17.45
N ARG A 154 22.78 -0.70 17.46
CA ARG A 154 21.64 0.09 17.96
C ARG A 154 21.64 0.24 19.48
N ALA A 155 22.17 -0.73 20.23
CA ALA A 155 22.38 -0.64 21.68
C ALA A 155 23.49 0.36 22.08
N LYS A 156 24.37 0.73 21.13
CA LYS A 156 25.43 1.75 21.30
C LYS A 156 25.01 3.14 20.81
N ALA A 157 23.80 3.29 20.26
CA ALA A 157 23.23 4.57 19.86
C ALA A 157 22.70 5.36 21.07
N PRO A 158 22.65 6.71 21.01
CA PRO A 158 22.09 7.51 22.09
C PRO A 158 20.60 7.20 22.33
N GLU A 159 20.24 7.02 23.59
CA GLU A 159 18.87 6.66 23.99
C GLU A 159 17.89 7.81 23.68
N ILE A 160 16.78 7.49 23.01
CA ILE A 160 15.74 8.47 22.66
C ILE A 160 14.85 8.70 23.89
N ALA A 161 15.35 9.52 24.81
CA ALA A 161 14.65 9.93 26.02
C ALA A 161 13.48 10.89 25.69
N SER A 162 12.36 10.31 25.22
CA SER A 162 11.10 11.01 24.97
C SER A 162 10.43 11.47 26.27
N HIS A 163 11.02 12.49 26.91
CA HIS A 163 10.39 13.20 28.02
C HIS A 163 9.12 13.93 27.53
N ILE A 164 7.97 13.30 27.74
CA ILE A 164 6.69 14.01 27.77
C ILE A 164 6.70 14.86 29.03
N ASP A 165 7.11 16.12 28.88
CA ASP A 165 7.11 17.10 29.96
C ASP A 165 5.65 17.49 30.31
N PRO A 166 5.14 17.11 31.49
CA PRO A 166 3.76 17.41 31.88
C PRO A 166 3.53 18.91 32.11
N GLN A 167 4.58 19.72 32.30
CA GLN A 167 4.48 21.16 32.46
C GLN A 167 4.42 21.91 31.11
N ARG A 168 4.47 21.19 29.96
CA ARG A 168 4.04 21.74 28.66
C ARG A 168 2.51 21.86 28.49
N LEU A 169 1.71 21.42 29.46
CA LEU A 169 0.34 21.93 29.61
C LEU A 169 0.39 23.36 30.18
N SER A 170 0.77 24.32 29.33
CA SER A 170 0.57 25.74 29.62
C SER A 170 -0.89 25.96 30.02
N PRO A 171 -1.19 26.65 31.13
CA PRO A 171 -2.56 27.03 31.44
C PRO A 171 -3.10 27.85 30.27
N ALA A 172 -4.37 27.62 29.91
CA ALA A 172 -4.94 28.06 28.65
C ALA A 172 -4.61 29.53 28.33
N ALA A 173 -3.95 29.76 27.20
CA ALA A 173 -3.74 31.12 26.67
C ALA A 173 -5.11 31.82 26.62
N SER A 174 -5.20 33.02 27.21
CA SER A 174 -6.50 33.59 27.51
C SER A 174 -7.31 33.81 26.23
N LEU A 175 -8.62 33.59 26.31
CA LEU A 175 -9.51 33.79 25.16
C LEU A 175 -9.53 35.25 24.68
N ASP A 176 -9.08 36.19 25.52
CA ASP A 176 -9.00 37.61 25.21
C ASP A 176 -7.67 38.01 24.53
N ASP A 177 -6.59 37.23 24.73
CA ASP A 177 -5.33 37.36 23.98
C ASP A 177 -5.41 36.73 22.57
N ASN A 178 -6.47 35.98 22.28
CA ASN A 178 -6.62 35.30 20.99
C ASN A 178 -7.01 36.31 19.87
N PRO A 179 -6.17 36.51 18.84
CA PRO A 179 -6.41 37.53 17.81
C PRO A 179 -7.67 37.29 16.98
N VAL A 180 -8.15 36.04 16.87
CA VAL A 180 -9.39 35.70 16.17
C VAL A 180 -10.61 36.14 17.00
N VAL A 181 -10.57 35.95 18.33
CA VAL A 181 -11.63 36.40 19.24
C VAL A 181 -11.70 37.93 19.29
N ALA A 182 -10.55 38.60 19.36
CA ALA A 182 -10.46 40.06 19.29
C ALA A 182 -11.05 40.61 17.96
N ALA A 183 -10.72 39.97 16.83
CA ALA A 183 -11.28 40.35 15.52
C ALA A 183 -12.80 40.13 15.42
N ALA A 184 -13.33 39.06 16.02
CA ALA A 184 -14.77 38.79 16.08
C ALA A 184 -15.51 39.82 16.93
N ARG A 185 -15.04 40.09 18.17
CA ARG A 185 -15.61 41.13 19.05
C ARG A 185 -15.64 42.51 18.35
N LYS A 186 -14.57 42.85 17.62
CA LYS A 186 -14.45 44.14 16.90
C LYS A 186 -15.38 44.28 15.68
N ARG A 187 -15.92 43.18 15.13
CA ARG A 187 -16.97 43.24 14.11
C ARG A 187 -18.36 43.42 14.74
N ALA A 188 -18.69 42.61 15.75
CA ALA A 188 -19.96 42.71 16.46
C ALA A 188 -20.20 44.11 17.07
N ALA A 189 -19.14 44.74 17.60
CA ALA A 189 -19.18 46.11 18.13
C ALA A 189 -19.20 47.22 17.04
N LYS A 190 -19.46 46.88 15.77
CA LYS A 190 -19.55 47.83 14.64
C LYS A 190 -20.85 47.66 13.82
N GLU A 191 -21.77 46.85 14.31
CA GLU A 191 -23.10 46.59 13.72
C GLU A 191 -24.23 47.12 14.63
N VAL A 192 -23.89 48.10 15.49
CA VAL A 192 -24.73 48.89 16.41
C VAL A 192 -24.30 50.35 16.31
#